data_AF-A0A949XNR3-F1
#
_entry.id   AF-A0A949XNR3-F1
#
_cell.length_a   1.000
_cell.length_b   1.000
_cell.length_c   1.000
_cell.angle_alpha   90.00
_cell.angle_beta   90.00
_cell.angle_gamma   90.00
#
_symmetry.space_group_name_H-M   'P 1'
#
loop_
_entity.id
_entity.type
_entity.pdbx_description
1 polymer ?
#
loop_
_entity_poly.entity_id
_entity_poly.type
_entity_poly.pdbx_seq_one_letter_code
_entity_poly.pdbx_strand_id
1 'polypeptide(L)'
;MLVHALACVSLLIWLYLVLARGGFWRVRRLLRAVDLSKAQGKRISVVIPARDEADVIGPSIASLLRHEHVSAVQIFLVDDSSSDGTADVAEAAAREAGLSEKLT
;
A
#
# COMPACT_ATOMS: atom_id res chain seq x y z
N MET A 1 16.61 -37.66 12.46
CA MET A 1 15.48 -38.22 11.70
C MET A 1 14.27 -37.29 11.68
N LEU A 2 13.57 -37.05 12.81
CA LEU A 2 12.34 -36.24 12.85
C LEU A 2 12.53 -34.79 12.35
N VAL A 3 13.54 -34.07 12.84
CA VAL A 3 13.82 -32.68 12.42
C VAL A 3 14.12 -32.60 10.91
N HIS A 4 14.80 -33.60 10.36
CA HIS A 4 15.14 -33.65 8.94
C HIS A 4 13.89 -33.93 8.09
N ALA A 5 13.01 -34.82 8.57
CA ALA A 5 11.73 -35.09 7.92
C ALA A 5 10.85 -33.82 7.89
N LEU A 6 10.75 -33.09 9.01
CA LEU A 6 10.02 -31.83 9.08
C LEU A 6 10.62 -30.76 8.15
N ALA A 7 11.95 -30.66 8.08
CA ALA A 7 12.63 -29.76 7.17
C ALA A 7 12.34 -30.10 5.70
N CYS A 8 12.41 -31.38 5.32
CA CYS A 8 12.08 -31.83 3.96
C CYS A 8 10.62 -31.54 3.60
N VAL A 9 9.68 -31.81 4.51
CA VAL A 9 8.26 -31.51 4.28
C VAL A 9 8.03 -30.01 4.11
N SER A 10 8.64 -29.17 4.96
CA SER A 10 8.57 -27.71 4.85
C SER A 10 9.13 -27.22 3.50
N LEU A 11 10.28 -27.75 3.08
CA LEU A 11 10.89 -27.42 1.79
C LEU A 11 9.97 -27.81 0.62
N LEU A 12 9.40 -29.02 0.65
CA LEU A 12 8.48 -29.49 -0.39
C LEU A 12 7.22 -28.61 -0.49
N ILE A 13 6.68 -28.16 0.64
CA ILE A 13 5.55 -27.22 0.66
C ILE A 13 5.95 -25.91 -0.02
N TRP A 14 7.10 -25.33 0.34
CA TRP A 14 7.59 -24.10 -0.30
C TRP A 14 7.83 -24.27 -1.80
N LEU A 15 8.45 -25.38 -2.23
CA LEU A 15 8.66 -25.68 -3.65
C LEU A 15 7.33 -25.80 -4.41
N TYR A 16 6.36 -26.51 -3.85
CA TYR A 16 5.01 -26.59 -4.44
C TYR A 16 4.36 -25.21 -4.54
N LEU A 17 4.41 -24.44 -3.46
CA LEU A 17 3.87 -23.09 -3.43
C LEU A 17 4.50 -22.24 -4.54
N VAL A 18 5.84 -22.20 -4.65
CA VAL A 18 6.58 -21.37 -5.61
C VAL A 18 6.52 -21.87 -7.06
N LEU A 19 6.28 -23.16 -7.31
CA LEU A 19 6.34 -23.71 -8.68
C LEU A 19 4.98 -24.12 -9.24
N ALA A 20 4.08 -24.63 -8.39
CA ALA A 20 2.88 -25.34 -8.85
C ALA A 20 1.56 -24.62 -8.50
N ARG A 21 1.55 -23.69 -7.54
CA ARG A 21 0.33 -22.94 -7.14
C ARG A 21 0.08 -21.67 -7.96
N GLY A 22 0.43 -21.69 -9.25
CA GLY A 22 -0.01 -20.70 -10.24
C GLY A 22 0.44 -19.26 -10.01
N GLY A 23 1.55 -19.03 -9.31
CA GLY A 23 2.05 -17.69 -9.05
C GLY A 23 1.22 -16.91 -8.02
N PHE A 24 0.59 -17.57 -7.04
CA PHE A 24 -0.27 -16.90 -6.05
C PHE A 24 0.40 -15.75 -5.28
N TRP A 25 1.74 -15.73 -5.18
CA TRP A 25 2.54 -14.67 -4.57
C TRP A 25 2.78 -13.48 -5.49
N ARG A 26 2.42 -13.57 -6.77
CA ARG A 26 2.56 -12.46 -7.72
C ARG A 26 1.37 -11.54 -7.60
N VAL A 27 1.61 -10.30 -7.18
CA VAL A 27 0.62 -9.22 -7.28
C VAL A 27 0.38 -8.94 -8.77
N ARG A 28 -0.71 -9.48 -9.31
CA ARG A 28 -1.15 -9.13 -10.66
C ARG A 28 -1.67 -7.70 -10.61
N ARG A 29 -0.98 -6.75 -11.25
CA ARG A 29 -1.58 -5.44 -11.51
C ARG A 29 -2.78 -5.69 -12.42
N LEU A 30 -3.98 -5.63 -11.84
CA LEU A 30 -5.21 -5.52 -12.61
C LEU A 30 -5.22 -4.12 -13.23
N LEU A 31 -4.42 -3.91 -14.28
CA LEU A 31 -4.53 -2.77 -15.17
C LEU A 31 -5.76 -3.00 -16.06
N ARG A 32 -6.93 -3.11 -15.44
CA ARG A 32 -8.18 -3.00 -16.17
C ARG A 32 -8.25 -1.55 -16.62
N ALA A 33 -8.50 -1.30 -17.90
CA ALA A 33 -8.74 0.06 -18.37
C ALA A 33 -9.90 0.63 -17.55
N VAL A 34 -9.60 1.60 -16.69
CA VAL A 34 -10.61 2.29 -15.90
C VAL A 34 -11.09 3.45 -16.75
N ASP A 35 -12.40 3.50 -16.99
CA ASP A 35 -13.04 4.65 -17.61
C ASP A 35 -13.02 5.83 -16.62
N LEU A 36 -12.03 6.71 -16.78
CA LEU A 36 -11.79 7.86 -15.89
C LEU A 36 -12.94 8.87 -15.91
N SER A 37 -13.78 8.87 -16.95
CA SER A 37 -14.98 9.71 -16.99
C SER A 37 -15.94 9.39 -15.83
N LYS A 38 -15.95 8.13 -15.36
CA LYS A 38 -16.75 7.70 -14.21
C LYS A 38 -16.21 8.18 -12.86
N ALA A 39 -14.99 8.69 -12.81
CA ALA A 39 -14.37 9.21 -11.60
C ALA A 39 -14.58 10.73 -11.43
N GLN A 40 -14.89 11.45 -12.51
CA GLN A 40 -15.12 12.89 -12.46
C GLN A 40 -16.21 13.25 -11.45
N GLY A 41 -15.92 14.26 -10.64
CA GLY A 41 -16.86 14.78 -9.64
C GLY A 41 -17.02 13.92 -8.39
N LYS A 42 -16.39 12.74 -8.30
CA LYS A 42 -16.46 11.88 -7.11
C LYS A 42 -15.46 12.30 -6.05
N ARG A 43 -15.90 12.21 -4.79
CA ARG A 43 -15.04 12.31 -3.61
C ARG A 43 -14.57 10.91 -3.22
N ILE A 44 -13.32 10.80 -2.79
CA ILE A 44 -12.70 9.54 -2.37
C ILE A 44 -12.10 9.71 -0.99
N SER A 45 -12.35 8.75 -0.12
CA SER A 45 -11.62 8.57 1.12
C SER A 45 -10.62 7.43 0.93
N VAL A 46 -9.35 7.68 1.25
CA VAL A 46 -8.26 6.70 1.18
C VAL A 46 -7.83 6.39 2.60
N VAL A 47 -7.87 5.12 2.98
CA VAL A 47 -7.39 4.67 4.29
C VAL A 47 -6.07 3.93 4.08
N ILE A 48 -5.01 4.40 4.73
CA ILE A 48 -3.66 3.82 4.63
C ILE A 48 -3.29 3.24 5.99
N PRO A 49 -3.33 1.91 6.19
CA PRO A 49 -2.68 1.31 7.35
C PRO A 49 -1.16 1.40 7.19
N ALA A 50 -0.45 1.79 8.23
CA ALA A 50 0.99 1.91 8.20
C ALA A 50 1.62 1.37 9.49
N ARG A 51 2.71 0.60 9.35
CA ARG A 51 3.55 0.10 10.44
C ARG A 51 4.99 0.10 9.96
N ASP A 52 5.78 1.03 10.46
CA ASP A 52 7.19 1.17 10.10
C ASP A 52 7.40 1.30 8.56
N GLU A 53 6.70 2.27 7.96
CA GLU A 53 6.63 2.54 6.51
C GLU A 53 7.29 3.88 6.11
N ALA A 54 8.18 4.43 6.95
CA ALA A 54 8.80 5.75 6.73
C ALA A 54 9.49 5.85 5.35
N ASP A 55 10.05 4.75 4.85
CA ASP A 55 10.76 4.69 3.57
C ASP A 55 9.83 4.87 2.35
N VAL A 56 8.53 4.62 2.48
CA VAL A 56 7.60 4.54 1.35
C VAL A 56 6.35 5.40 1.49
N ILE A 57 6.03 5.86 2.70
CA ILE A 57 4.77 6.57 2.97
C ILE A 57 4.72 7.94 2.28
N GLY A 58 5.84 8.68 2.25
CA GLY A 58 5.93 10.00 1.63
C GLY A 58 5.59 10.00 0.13
N PRO A 59 6.28 9.20 -0.71
CA PRO A 59 5.96 9.06 -2.13
C PRO A 59 4.52 8.59 -2.38
N SER A 60 3.97 7.76 -1.49
CA SER A 60 2.59 7.26 -1.60
C SER A 60 1.56 8.36 -1.39
N ILE A 61 1.72 9.18 -0.35
CA ILE A 61 0.86 10.35 -0.07
C ILE A 61 0.97 11.38 -1.20
N ALA A 62 2.20 11.71 -1.61
CA ALA A 62 2.42 12.65 -2.71
C ALA A 62 1.81 12.15 -4.03
N SER A 63 1.80 10.83 -4.27
CA SER A 63 1.11 10.25 -5.43
C SER A 63 -0.40 10.46 -5.33
N LEU A 64 -1.02 10.14 -4.19
CA LEU A 64 -2.47 10.22 -3.99
C LEU A 64 -2.99 11.66 -4.10
N LEU A 65 -2.24 12.62 -3.54
CA LEU A 65 -2.61 14.04 -3.57
C LEU A 65 -2.54 14.68 -4.97
N ARG A 66 -1.79 14.08 -5.91
CA ARG A 66 -1.65 14.54 -7.30
C ARG A 66 -2.80 14.13 -8.22
N HIS A 67 -3.81 13.39 -7.74
CA HIS A 67 -4.90 12.94 -8.59
C HIS A 67 -5.85 14.09 -8.97
N GLU A 68 -5.80 14.53 -10.23
CA GLU A 68 -6.63 15.64 -10.76
C GLU A 68 -8.05 15.22 -11.19
N HIS A 69 -8.30 13.92 -11.39
CA HIS A 69 -9.57 13.41 -11.95
C HIS A 69 -10.69 13.24 -10.92
N VAL A 70 -10.41 13.47 -9.64
CA VAL A 70 -11.35 13.31 -8.52
C VAL A 70 -11.53 14.66 -7.85
N SER A 71 -12.77 14.98 -7.48
CA SER A 71 -13.11 16.31 -6.98
C SER A 71 -12.56 16.58 -5.58
N ALA A 72 -12.36 15.53 -4.78
CA ALA A 72 -11.70 15.60 -3.49
C ALA A 72 -11.13 14.24 -3.09
N VAL A 73 -9.89 14.22 -2.61
CA VAL A 73 -9.26 13.08 -1.93
C VAL A 73 -9.06 13.47 -0.47
N GLN A 74 -9.58 12.67 0.45
CA GLN A 74 -9.23 12.72 1.87
C GLN A 74 -8.44 11.46 2.20
N ILE A 75 -7.30 11.61 2.86
CA ILE A 75 -6.41 10.52 3.27
C ILE A 75 -6.52 10.38 4.79
N PHE A 76 -6.71 9.15 5.25
CA PHE A 76 -6.71 8.75 6.64
C PHE A 76 -5.52 7.81 6.85
N LEU A 77 -4.47 8.29 7.51
CA LEU A 77 -3.32 7.48 7.88
C LEU A 77 -3.61 6.81 9.22
N VAL A 78 -3.62 5.48 9.21
CA VAL A 78 -3.79 4.68 10.42
C VAL A 78 -2.42 4.16 10.80
N ASP A 79 -1.72 4.91 11.65
CA ASP A 79 -0.43 4.50 12.20
C ASP A 79 -0.63 3.43 13.30
N ASP A 80 -0.16 2.21 13.03
CA ASP A 80 -0.23 1.08 13.96
C ASP A 80 0.99 1.08 14.90
N SER A 81 1.18 2.18 15.65
CA SER A 81 2.29 2.35 16.60
C SER A 81 3.68 2.19 15.98
N SER A 82 3.93 2.90 14.87
CA SER A 82 5.25 2.88 14.22
C SER A 82 6.34 3.46 15.11
N SER A 83 7.58 3.06 14.84
CA SER A 83 8.78 3.42 15.60
C SER A 83 9.83 4.17 14.77
N ASP A 84 9.60 4.28 13.47
CA ASP A 84 10.55 4.79 12.48
C ASP A 84 10.24 6.23 11.99
N GLY A 85 9.23 6.89 12.56
CA GLY A 85 8.80 8.23 12.13
C GLY A 85 7.84 8.24 10.94
N THR A 86 7.17 7.13 10.63
CA THR A 86 6.15 7.01 9.56
C THR A 86 5.17 8.19 9.54
N ALA A 87 4.59 8.56 10.69
CA ALA A 87 3.64 9.67 10.78
C ALA A 87 4.28 11.03 10.41
N ASP A 88 5.51 11.29 10.88
CA ASP A 88 6.22 12.54 10.60
C ASP A 88 6.53 12.69 9.11
N VAL A 89 6.96 11.60 8.46
CA VAL A 89 7.22 11.57 7.01
C VAL A 89 5.93 11.80 6.23
N ALA A 90 4.82 11.22 6.68
CA ALA A 90 3.52 11.40 6.05
C ALA A 90 3.04 12.85 6.12
N GLU A 91 3.12 13.48 7.30
CA GLU A 91 2.80 14.89 7.49
C GLU A 91 3.70 15.80 6.67
N ALA A 92 5.01 15.52 6.63
CA ALA A 92 5.95 16.26 5.80
C ALA A 92 5.57 16.21 4.32
N ALA A 93 5.24 15.03 3.79
CA ALA A 93 4.81 14.89 2.40
C ALA A 93 3.52 15.66 2.08
N ALA A 94 2.53 15.65 2.99
CA ALA A 94 1.30 16.42 2.80
C ALA A 94 1.55 17.94 2.86
N ARG A 95 2.44 18.39 3.75
CA ARG A 95 2.87 19.79 3.87
C ARG A 95 3.64 20.26 2.64
N GLU A 96 4.55 19.45 2.12
CA GLU A 96 5.29 19.74 0.87
C GLU A 96 4.34 19.86 -0.33
N ALA A 97 3.27 19.06 -0.35
CA ALA A 97 2.22 19.17 -1.36
C ALA A 97 1.28 20.38 -1.15
N GLY A 98 1.40 21.10 -0.02
CA GLY A 98 0.52 22.22 0.33
C GLY A 98 -0.92 21.81 0.61
N LEU A 99 -1.15 20.55 1.00
CA LEU A 99 -2.47 19.92 1.13
C LEU A 99 -2.60 19.17 2.46
N SER A 100 -2.03 19.72 3.55
CA SER A 100 -2.06 19.11 4.89
C SER A 100 -3.48 18.87 5.41
N GLU A 101 -4.46 19.68 5.00
CA GLU A 101 -5.86 19.53 5.38
C GLU A 101 -6.51 18.25 4.82
N LYS A 102 -5.90 17.66 3.79
CA LYS A 102 -6.37 16.41 3.17
C LYS A 102 -5.80 15.16 3.84
N LEU A 103 -4.90 15.31 4.81
CA LEU A 103 -4.37 14.19 5.61
C LEU A 103 -4.94 14.27 7.03
N THR A 104 -5.36 13.13 7.55
CA THR A 104 -5.84 12.95 8.93
C THR A 104 -5.26 11.69 9.52
#